data_AF-A0A4U7DZ04-F1
#
_entry.id   AF-A0A4U7DZ04-F1
#
_cell.length_a   1.000
_cell.length_b   1.000
_cell.length_c   1.000
_cell.angle_alpha   90.00
_cell.angle_beta   90.00
_cell.angle_gamma   90.00
#
_symmetry.space_group_name_H-M   'P 1'
#
loop_
_entity.id
_entity.type
_entity.pdbx_description
1 polymer ?
#
loop_
_entity_poly.entity_id
_entity_poly.type
_entity_poly.pdbx_seq_one_letter_code
_entity_poly.pdbx_strand_id
1 'polypeptide(L)'
;VTKTGLEEYDNPAVMWTGGKDSTLTLYFINQVAEKYGYEKPTAVFIDHYQHFDEIIDFVEHWADEWGVEIVFARNEDVGAYAEAQGLTPGDEIPVSALSDHNKHHVRDILEYEEDTFPFLLDTYVGNHLLKTVALNDALEEYDIDGV
;
A
#
# COMPACT_ATOMS: atom_id res chain seq x y z
N VAL A 1 3.81 -18.29 15.17
CA VAL A 1 4.05 -17.31 14.09
C VAL A 1 3.46 -15.97 14.49
N THR A 2 2.15 -15.74 14.47
CA THR A 2 1.56 -14.43 14.84
C THR A 2 1.98 -13.92 16.21
N LYS A 3 1.85 -14.75 17.27
CA LYS A 3 2.30 -14.36 18.62
C LYS A 3 3.78 -13.97 18.65
N THR A 4 4.62 -14.77 17.97
CA THR A 4 6.06 -14.51 17.87
C THR A 4 6.34 -13.19 17.16
N GLY A 5 5.65 -12.87 16.07
CA GLY A 5 5.79 -11.58 15.38
C GLY A 5 5.44 -10.40 16.29
N LEU A 6 4.33 -10.50 17.05
CA LEU A 6 3.94 -9.47 18.02
C LEU A 6 4.89 -9.37 19.24
N GLU A 7 5.78 -10.34 19.45
CA GLU A 7 6.74 -10.34 20.56
C GLU A 7 8.15 -9.91 20.12
N GLU A 8 8.52 -10.14 18.86
CA GLU A 8 9.87 -9.92 18.34
C GLU A 8 10.07 -8.58 17.62
N TYR A 9 8.99 -7.99 17.10
CA TYR A 9 8.99 -6.70 16.42
C TYR A 9 8.47 -5.59 17.35
N ASP A 10 9.08 -4.42 17.27
CA ASP A 10 8.70 -3.25 18.07
C ASP A 10 7.48 -2.53 17.47
N ASN A 11 7.37 -2.49 16.13
CA ASN A 11 6.28 -1.84 15.41
C ASN A 11 5.85 -2.67 14.17
N PRO A 12 5.25 -3.86 14.40
CA PRO A 12 4.80 -4.70 13.30
C PRO A 12 3.56 -4.13 12.61
N ALA A 13 3.46 -4.35 11.30
CA ALA A 13 2.28 -4.08 10.51
C ALA A 13 1.72 -5.36 9.87
N VAL A 14 0.49 -5.29 9.38
CA VAL A 14 -0.12 -6.35 8.56
C VAL A 14 -0.56 -5.80 7.22
N MET A 15 -0.12 -6.43 6.14
CA MET A 15 -0.64 -6.12 4.81
C MET A 15 -2.09 -6.56 4.69
N TRP A 16 -2.98 -5.60 4.44
CA TRP A 16 -4.40 -5.85 4.25
C TRP A 16 -4.92 -5.22 2.97
N THR A 17 -5.48 -6.02 2.07
CA THR A 17 -5.94 -5.57 0.76
C THR A 17 -7.47 -5.56 0.64
N GLY A 18 -8.19 -5.81 1.74
CA GLY A 18 -9.64 -6.05 1.71
C GLY A 18 -10.04 -7.41 1.10
N GLY A 19 -9.09 -8.15 0.51
CA GLY A 19 -9.33 -9.47 -0.07
C GLY A 19 -9.44 -10.57 0.99
N LYS A 20 -10.15 -11.64 0.65
CA LYS A 20 -10.50 -12.77 1.54
C LYS A 20 -9.33 -13.29 2.41
N ASP A 21 -8.15 -13.48 1.81
CA ASP A 21 -7.02 -14.10 2.50
C ASP A 21 -6.41 -13.13 3.51
N SER A 22 -6.22 -11.87 3.10
CA SER A 22 -5.70 -10.82 3.97
C SER A 22 -6.66 -10.46 5.11
N THR A 23 -7.97 -10.47 4.85
CA THR A 23 -9.00 -10.26 5.88
C THR A 23 -9.01 -11.40 6.91
N LEU A 24 -8.84 -12.65 6.47
CA LEU A 24 -8.73 -13.78 7.39
C LEU A 24 -7.45 -13.69 8.24
N THR A 25 -6.32 -13.29 7.64
CA THR A 25 -5.07 -13.07 8.36
C THR A 25 -5.22 -11.98 9.42
N LEU A 26 -5.78 -10.81 9.06
CA LEU A 26 -6.05 -9.72 10.00
C LEU A 26 -6.96 -10.18 11.15
N TYR A 27 -8.04 -10.91 10.84
CA TYR A 27 -8.92 -11.48 11.85
C TYR A 27 -8.15 -12.36 12.85
N PHE A 28 -7.30 -13.28 12.37
CA PHE A 28 -6.51 -14.13 13.26
C PHE A 28 -5.52 -13.34 14.12
N ILE A 29 -4.90 -12.29 13.56
CA ILE A 29 -4.02 -11.40 14.29
C ILE A 29 -4.77 -10.73 15.43
N ASN A 30 -5.94 -10.16 15.15
CA ASN A 30 -6.79 -9.53 16.17
C ASN A 30 -7.16 -10.51 17.29
N GLN A 31 -7.55 -11.75 16.94
CA GLN A 31 -7.88 -12.78 17.93
C GLN A 31 -6.68 -13.17 18.81
N VAL A 32 -5.47 -13.20 18.26
CA VAL A 32 -4.25 -13.48 19.01
C VAL A 32 -3.89 -12.30 19.91
N ALA A 33 -3.92 -11.07 19.39
CA ALA A 33 -3.66 -9.86 20.15
C ALA A 33 -4.60 -9.75 21.36
N GLU A 34 -5.90 -9.92 21.15
CA GLU A 34 -6.91 -9.89 22.22
C GLU A 34 -6.70 -11.01 23.25
N LYS A 35 -6.40 -12.23 22.80
CA LYS A 35 -6.20 -13.38 23.70
C LYS A 35 -4.99 -13.22 24.62
N TYR A 36 -3.92 -12.60 24.13
CA TYR A 36 -2.65 -12.51 24.86
C TYR A 36 -2.35 -11.09 25.37
N GLY A 37 -3.23 -10.12 25.11
CA GLY A 37 -3.11 -8.75 25.60
C GLY A 37 -2.06 -7.91 24.88
N TYR A 38 -1.83 -8.17 23.59
CA TYR A 38 -0.96 -7.33 22.75
C TYR A 38 -1.77 -6.19 22.12
N GLU A 39 -1.07 -5.11 21.76
CA GLU A 39 -1.62 -4.09 20.88
C GLU A 39 -1.86 -4.67 19.48
N LYS A 40 -2.90 -4.18 18.80
CA LYS A 40 -3.21 -4.61 17.43
C LYS A 40 -2.23 -3.90 16.49
N PRO A 41 -1.56 -4.63 15.59
CA PRO A 41 -0.67 -3.99 14.63
C PRO A 41 -1.46 -3.13 13.65
N THR A 42 -0.82 -2.09 13.14
CA THR A 42 -1.37 -1.25 12.07
C THR A 42 -1.58 -2.07 10.81
N ALA A 43 -2.75 -1.93 10.19
CA ALA A 43 -3.01 -2.49 8.87
C ALA A 43 -2.49 -1.53 7.80
N VAL A 44 -1.71 -2.05 6.84
CA VAL A 44 -1.24 -1.29 5.69
C VAL A 44 -2.01 -1.72 4.45
N PHE A 45 -2.75 -0.78 3.87
CA PHE A 45 -3.49 -0.95 2.64
C PHE A 45 -2.81 -0.20 1.51
N ILE A 46 -2.37 -0.90 0.48
CA ILE A 46 -1.78 -0.27 -0.71
C ILE A 46 -2.91 0.25 -1.59
N ASP A 47 -2.99 1.56 -1.71
CA ASP A 47 -3.94 2.21 -2.60
C ASP A 47 -3.25 2.68 -3.87
N HIS A 48 -3.66 2.06 -4.97
CA HIS A 48 -3.18 2.31 -6.31
C HIS A 48 -4.16 3.15 -7.14
N TYR A 49 -5.15 3.79 -6.51
CA TYR A 49 -6.16 4.69 -7.10
C TYR A 49 -7.11 4.02 -8.11
N GLN A 50 -7.15 2.69 -8.14
CA GLN A 50 -7.93 1.92 -9.12
C GLN A 50 -8.75 0.81 -8.43
N HIS A 51 -9.06 1.00 -7.15
CA HIS A 51 -9.92 0.11 -6.39
C HIS A 51 -11.39 0.34 -6.75
N PHE A 52 -12.21 -0.68 -6.51
CA PHE A 52 -13.65 -0.48 -6.45
C PHE A 52 -14.01 0.23 -5.15
N ASP A 53 -14.94 1.18 -5.20
CA ASP A 53 -15.40 1.93 -4.02
C ASP A 53 -15.88 0.96 -2.91
N GLU A 54 -16.51 -0.15 -3.28
CA GLU A 54 -16.99 -1.16 -2.33
C GLU A 54 -15.85 -1.86 -1.56
N ILE A 55 -14.63 -1.90 -2.10
CA ILE A 55 -13.46 -2.44 -1.39
C ILE A 55 -12.99 -1.45 -0.33
N ILE A 56 -12.99 -0.15 -0.65
CA ILE A 56 -12.64 0.89 0.31
C ILE A 56 -13.67 0.90 1.44
N ASP A 57 -14.96 0.91 1.12
CA ASP A 57 -16.05 0.83 2.10
C ASP A 57 -15.92 -0.41 3.01
N PHE A 58 -15.59 -1.57 2.43
CA PHE A 58 -15.39 -2.80 3.19
C PHE A 58 -14.23 -2.69 4.18
N VAL A 59 -13.11 -2.14 3.72
CA VAL A 59 -11.90 -1.99 4.52
C VAL A 59 -12.13 -1.00 5.66
N GLU A 60 -12.71 0.17 5.38
CA GLU A 60 -13.00 1.18 6.39
C GLU A 60 -14.00 0.66 7.44
N HIS A 61 -15.07 -0.03 7.00
CA HIS A 61 -16.05 -0.61 7.91
C HIS A 61 -15.41 -1.60 8.89
N TRP A 62 -14.61 -2.55 8.40
CA TRP A 62 -14.01 -3.56 9.27
C TRP A 62 -12.84 -3.04 10.11
N ALA A 63 -12.12 -2.01 9.64
CA ALA A 63 -11.13 -1.31 10.45
C ALA A 63 -11.78 -0.70 11.70
N ASP A 64 -12.91 0.01 11.53
CA ASP A 64 -13.66 0.62 12.62
C ASP A 64 -14.25 -0.44 13.57
N GLU A 65 -14.95 -1.44 13.03
CA GLU A 65 -15.57 -2.51 13.82
C GLU A 65 -14.55 -3.32 14.65
N TRP A 66 -13.33 -3.51 14.13
CA TRP A 66 -12.27 -4.23 14.84
C TRP A 66 -11.34 -3.33 15.65
N GLY A 67 -11.50 -2.00 15.58
CA GLY A 67 -10.59 -1.04 16.21
C GLY A 67 -9.14 -1.23 15.74
N VAL A 68 -8.94 -1.39 14.44
CA VAL A 68 -7.64 -1.53 13.78
C VAL A 68 -7.28 -0.20 13.13
N GLU A 69 -6.11 0.34 13.44
CA GLU A 69 -5.58 1.48 12.71
C GLU A 69 -5.21 1.06 11.29
N ILE A 70 -5.60 1.88 10.30
CA ILE A 70 -5.27 1.65 8.89
C ILE A 70 -4.45 2.80 8.33
N VAL A 71 -3.36 2.43 7.67
CA VAL A 71 -2.51 3.31 6.86
C VAL A 71 -2.75 3.01 5.39
N PHE A 72 -3.00 4.05 4.60
CA PHE A 72 -3.09 3.97 3.15
C PHE A 72 -1.73 4.27 2.54
N ALA A 73 -1.01 3.23 2.14
CA ALA A 73 0.25 3.34 1.41
C ALA A 73 -0.01 3.72 -0.05
N ARG A 74 0.42 4.91 -0.45
CA ARG A 74 0.09 5.53 -1.74
C ARG A 74 1.31 6.21 -2.34
N ASN A 75 1.44 6.15 -3.66
CA ASN A 75 2.43 6.97 -4.37
C ASN A 75 1.82 8.36 -4.65
N GLU A 76 1.95 9.26 -3.69
CA GLU A 76 1.32 10.59 -3.73
C GLU A 76 1.77 11.44 -4.94
N ASP A 77 3.00 11.25 -5.42
CA ASP A 77 3.51 11.95 -6.60
C ASP A 77 2.78 11.53 -7.88
N VAL A 78 2.58 10.22 -8.08
CA VAL A 78 1.78 9.70 -9.20
C VAL A 78 0.31 10.07 -9.04
N GLY A 79 -0.24 9.93 -7.83
CA GLY A 79 -1.63 10.23 -7.51
C GLY A 79 -1.98 11.71 -7.76
N ALA A 80 -1.17 12.63 -7.24
CA ALA A 80 -1.38 14.06 -7.43
C ALA A 80 -1.29 14.46 -8.91
N TYR A 81 -0.37 13.87 -9.68
CA TYR A 81 -0.32 14.10 -11.12
C TYR A 81 -1.57 13.58 -11.83
N ALA A 82 -1.99 12.35 -11.52
CA ALA A 82 -3.17 11.72 -12.11
C ALA A 82 -4.44 12.54 -11.82
N GLU A 83 -4.65 12.97 -10.58
CA GLU A 83 -5.77 13.82 -10.19
C GLU A 83 -5.73 15.18 -10.92
N ALA A 84 -4.57 15.85 -10.91
CA ALA A 84 -4.42 17.18 -11.52
C ALA A 84 -4.65 17.18 -13.03
N GLN A 85 -4.34 16.07 -13.71
CA GLN A 85 -4.59 15.90 -15.15
C GLN A 85 -5.92 15.20 -15.47
N GLY A 86 -6.68 14.77 -14.45
CA GLY A 86 -7.94 14.04 -14.63
C GLY A 86 -7.76 12.70 -15.36
N LEU A 87 -6.67 11.99 -15.06
CA LEU A 87 -6.34 10.73 -15.70
C LEU A 87 -7.27 9.60 -15.24
N THR A 88 -7.54 8.70 -16.19
CA THR A 88 -8.24 7.44 -15.97
C THR A 88 -7.28 6.27 -16.20
N PRO A 89 -7.61 5.06 -15.70
CA PRO A 89 -6.75 3.90 -15.89
C PRO A 89 -6.40 3.64 -17.36
N GLY A 90 -5.10 3.60 -17.65
CA GLY A 90 -4.55 3.41 -19.00
C GLY A 90 -4.09 4.69 -19.71
N ASP A 91 -4.41 5.88 -19.19
CA ASP A 91 -3.88 7.14 -19.72
C ASP A 91 -2.37 7.26 -19.47
N GLU A 92 -1.64 7.91 -20.38
CA GLU A 92 -0.17 7.99 -20.32
C GLU A 92 0.34 9.05 -19.33
N ILE A 93 1.33 8.68 -18.53
CA ILE A 93 2.07 9.57 -17.63
C ILE A 93 3.49 9.77 -18.17
N PRO A 94 3.94 11.02 -18.39
CA PRO A 94 5.33 11.32 -18.70
C PRO A 94 6.23 11.07 -17.50
N VAL A 95 7.33 10.32 -17.68
CA VAL A 95 8.33 10.09 -16.63
C VAL A 95 8.95 11.40 -16.15
N SER A 96 9.07 12.39 -17.05
CA SER A 96 9.59 13.72 -16.74
C SER A 96 8.71 14.52 -15.77
N ALA A 97 7.42 14.17 -15.63
CA ALA A 97 6.48 14.83 -14.73
C ALA A 97 6.58 14.36 -13.27
N LEU A 98 7.24 13.23 -13.03
CA LEU A 98 7.38 12.65 -11.69
C LEU A 98 8.46 13.35 -10.86
N SER A 99 8.42 13.15 -9.55
CA SER A 99 9.49 13.47 -8.60
C SER A 99 10.82 12.79 -8.94
N ASP A 100 11.92 13.33 -8.40
CA ASP A 100 13.25 12.74 -8.60
C ASP A 100 13.35 11.31 -8.01
N HIS A 101 12.64 11.05 -6.91
CA HIS A 101 12.53 9.72 -6.31
C HIS A 101 11.91 8.72 -7.30
N ASN A 102 10.71 9.01 -7.82
CA ASN A 102 10.07 8.11 -8.77
C ASN A 102 10.82 8.00 -10.11
N LYS A 103 11.44 9.09 -10.59
CA LYS A 103 12.31 9.07 -11.77
C LYS A 103 13.48 8.11 -11.59
N HIS A 104 14.11 8.12 -10.41
CA HIS A 104 15.18 7.18 -10.09
C HIS A 104 14.68 5.73 -10.17
N HIS A 105 13.51 5.43 -9.61
CA HIS A 105 12.91 4.10 -9.72
C HIS A 105 12.66 3.70 -11.18
N VAL A 106 12.12 4.59 -12.01
CA VAL A 106 11.83 4.28 -13.42
C VAL A 106 13.10 4.09 -14.25
N ARG A 107 14.09 4.99 -14.11
CA ARG A 107 15.26 5.04 -15.00
C ARG A 107 16.42 4.17 -14.52
N ASP A 108 16.68 4.13 -13.22
CA ASP A 108 17.88 3.48 -12.68
C ASP A 108 17.57 2.09 -12.08
N ILE A 109 16.37 1.87 -11.54
CA ILE A 109 16.00 0.57 -10.93
C ILE A 109 15.29 -0.33 -11.95
N LEU A 110 14.31 0.19 -12.67
CA LEU A 110 13.59 -0.58 -13.69
C LEU A 110 14.29 -0.57 -15.06
N GLU A 111 15.26 0.32 -15.25
CA GLU A 111 15.93 0.54 -16.55
C GLU A 111 14.92 0.77 -17.69
N TYR A 112 13.80 1.43 -17.40
CA TYR A 112 12.72 1.66 -18.35
C TYR A 112 13.09 2.80 -19.31
N GLU A 113 13.20 2.48 -20.60
CA GLU A 113 13.72 3.39 -21.62
C GLU A 113 12.68 4.38 -22.17
N GLU A 114 11.39 4.05 -22.12
CA GLU A 114 10.35 4.92 -22.70
C GLU A 114 10.12 6.19 -21.87
N ASP A 115 9.60 7.23 -22.53
CA ASP A 115 9.36 8.55 -21.90
C ASP A 115 7.99 8.65 -21.23
N THR A 116 7.09 7.71 -21.51
CA THR A 116 5.78 7.60 -20.89
C THR A 116 5.50 6.16 -20.47
N PHE A 117 4.58 6.02 -19.51
CA PHE A 117 4.01 4.74 -19.14
C PHE A 117 2.52 4.92 -18.84
N PRO A 118 1.69 3.90 -19.03
CA PRO A 118 0.27 3.98 -18.71
C PRO A 118 0.05 4.01 -17.20
N PHE A 119 -0.87 4.86 -16.75
CA PHE A 119 -1.41 4.89 -15.40
C PHE A 119 -2.27 3.64 -15.15
N LEU A 120 -1.62 2.49 -14.99
CA LEU A 120 -2.30 1.21 -14.92
C LEU A 120 -1.51 0.22 -14.06
N LEU A 121 -2.20 -0.33 -13.06
CA LEU A 121 -1.62 -1.18 -12.02
C LEU A 121 -0.89 -2.43 -12.54
N ASP A 122 -1.39 -3.02 -13.63
CA ASP A 122 -0.91 -4.31 -14.14
C ASP A 122 0.25 -4.18 -15.13
N THR A 123 0.83 -2.99 -15.25
CA THR A 123 2.00 -2.73 -16.09
C THR A 123 3.28 -2.79 -15.28
N TYR A 124 4.42 -2.95 -15.96
CA TYR A 124 5.71 -3.09 -15.28
C TYR A 124 6.04 -1.87 -14.40
N VAL A 125 5.94 -0.67 -14.97
CA VAL A 125 6.18 0.58 -14.23
C VAL A 125 5.05 0.87 -13.24
N GLY A 126 3.79 0.70 -13.65
CA GLY A 126 2.63 0.95 -12.78
C GLY A 126 2.62 0.06 -11.55
N ASN A 127 2.90 -1.24 -11.69
CA ASN A 127 2.99 -2.17 -10.56
C ASN A 127 4.09 -1.75 -9.58
N HIS A 128 5.27 -1.37 -10.09
CA HIS A 128 6.38 -0.94 -9.25
C HIS A 128 6.08 0.35 -8.50
N LEU A 129 5.64 1.40 -9.20
CA LEU A 129 5.40 2.71 -8.57
C LEU A 129 4.17 2.69 -7.65
N LEU A 130 3.07 2.06 -8.07
CA LEU A 130 1.81 2.08 -7.32
C LEU A 130 1.71 1.01 -6.22
N LYS A 131 2.63 0.03 -6.18
CA LYS A 131 2.67 -0.97 -5.10
C LYS A 131 4.01 -1.01 -4.39
N THR A 132 5.09 -1.30 -5.10
CA THR A 132 6.40 -1.52 -4.46
C THR A 132 6.92 -0.25 -3.81
N VAL A 133 6.95 0.86 -4.56
CA VAL A 133 7.41 2.15 -4.03
C VAL A 133 6.48 2.64 -2.93
N ALA A 134 5.16 2.67 -3.20
CA ALA A 134 4.15 3.05 -2.22
C ALA A 134 4.28 2.28 -0.89
N LEU A 135 4.52 0.96 -0.95
CA LEU A 135 4.73 0.15 0.25
C LEU A 135 6.05 0.51 0.94
N ASN A 136 7.17 0.57 0.22
CA ASN A 136 8.47 0.85 0.84
C ASN A 136 8.47 2.22 1.52
N ASP A 137 7.90 3.24 0.88
CA ASP A 137 7.78 4.58 1.43
C ASP A 137 6.95 4.56 2.73
N ALA A 138 5.85 3.82 2.75
CA ALA A 138 5.04 3.66 3.97
C ALA A 138 5.80 2.89 5.08
N LEU A 139 6.55 1.84 4.75
CA LEU A 139 7.32 1.12 5.76
C LEU A 139 8.38 2.03 6.41
N GLU A 140 9.02 2.89 5.62
CA GLU A 140 9.98 3.87 6.12
C GLU A 140 9.31 5.01 6.90
N GLU A 141 8.23 5.59 6.39
CA GLU A 141 7.53 6.72 7.01
C GLU A 141 6.95 6.37 8.38
N TYR A 142 6.42 5.16 8.53
CA TYR A 142 5.79 4.69 9.75
C TYR A 142 6.72 3.86 10.64
N ASP A 143 8.02 3.82 10.36
CA ASP A 143 9.03 3.05 11.10
C ASP A 143 8.59 1.59 11.34
N ILE A 144 8.03 0.93 10.32
CA ILE A 144 7.54 -0.46 10.41
C ILE A 144 8.72 -1.41 10.30
N ASP A 145 8.92 -2.26 11.31
CA ASP A 145 10.07 -3.16 11.41
C ASP A 145 9.75 -4.64 11.14
N GLY A 146 8.46 -4.98 10.98
CA GLY A 146 7.99 -6.33 10.64
C GLY A 146 6.67 -6.33 9.88
N VAL A 147 6.54 -7.25 8.91
CA VAL A 147 5.35 -7.45 8.06
C VAL A 147 5.02 -8.93 7.92
#